data_AF-A0A962TH78-F1
#
_entry.id   AF-A0A962TH78-F1
#
_cell.length_a   1.000
_cell.length_b   1.000
_cell.length_c   1.000
_cell.angle_alpha   90.00
_cell.angle_beta   90.00
_cell.angle_gamma   90.00
#
_symmetry.space_group_name_H-M   'P 1'
#
loop_
_entity.id
_entity.type
_entity.pdbx_description
1 polymer ?
#
loop_
_entity_poly.entity_id
_entity_poly.type
_entity_poly.pdbx_seq_one_letter_code
_entity_poly.pdbx_strand_id
1 'polypeptide(L)'
;MTNTAACRINDNASTALEAGIRLPRSACLPINRCNLPATVLGGLTFQRHPAPLLLDGVAELHHRLFQLLEPLAEPTKRAQQFMDYMTVYFRLEALEEVGMSPGRPKLRGRADYLRMVRGWAFDPDCREGAVLKGWVESRFGLMTRYHKGLLDDRTQDAYLHFLEARSHG
;
A
#
# COMPACT_ATOMS: atom_id res chain seq x y z
N MET A 1 15.79 -30.61 28.69
CA MET A 1 15.73 -31.10 27.31
C MET A 1 14.61 -30.35 26.59
N THR A 2 14.92 -29.25 25.91
CA THR A 2 13.95 -28.45 25.16
C THR A 2 14.34 -28.49 23.70
N ASN A 3 13.62 -29.29 22.93
CA ASN A 3 13.82 -29.48 21.50
C ASN A 3 13.16 -28.32 20.77
N THR A 4 13.90 -27.22 20.56
CA THR A 4 13.46 -26.11 19.73
C THR A 4 13.64 -26.53 18.27
N ALA A 5 12.64 -27.21 17.71
CA ALA A 5 12.58 -27.49 16.29
C ALA A 5 12.51 -26.15 15.53
N ALA A 6 13.64 -25.70 15.01
CA ALA A 6 13.70 -24.55 14.12
C ALA A 6 12.85 -24.85 12.88
N CYS A 7 11.75 -24.13 12.71
CA CYS A 7 10.93 -24.18 11.51
C CYS A 7 11.70 -23.49 10.37
N ARG A 8 12.68 -24.20 9.79
CA ARG A 8 13.38 -23.77 8.58
C ARG A 8 12.81 -24.57 7.43
N ILE A 9 12.10 -23.88 6.53
CA ILE A 9 11.83 -24.38 5.20
C ILE A 9 13.18 -24.40 4.47
N ASN A 10 13.56 -25.53 3.89
CA ASN A 10 14.78 -25.61 3.10
C ASN A 10 14.63 -24.67 1.89
N ASP A 11 15.62 -23.80 1.67
CA ASP A 11 15.70 -23.03 0.44
C ASP A 11 15.75 -24.00 -0.75
N ASN A 12 14.84 -23.82 -1.72
CA ASN A 12 14.89 -24.57 -2.97
C ASN A 12 16.26 -24.33 -3.61
N ALA A 13 17.10 -25.37 -3.70
CA ALA A 13 18.45 -25.27 -4.24
C ALA A 13 18.43 -24.68 -5.66
N SER A 14 18.72 -23.38 -5.80
CA SER A 14 18.67 -22.66 -7.05
C SER A 14 20.01 -22.73 -7.78
N THR A 15 20.31 -23.89 -8.38
CA THR A 15 21.34 -24.02 -9.41
C THR A 15 20.75 -23.93 -10.83
N ALA A 16 19.61 -23.27 -10.99
CA ALA A 16 19.02 -22.94 -12.28
C ALA A 16 19.08 -21.42 -12.49
N LEU A 17 19.99 -20.99 -13.37
CA LEU A 17 20.14 -19.66 -13.98
C LEU A 17 19.15 -18.59 -13.49
N GLU A 18 19.44 -17.99 -12.33
CA GLU A 18 18.60 -16.96 -11.70
C GLU A 18 18.50 -15.64 -12.50
N ALA A 19 19.25 -15.54 -13.60
CA ALA A 19 19.27 -14.38 -14.48
C ALA A 19 17.92 -14.09 -15.19
N GLY A 20 16.98 -15.04 -15.20
CA GLY A 20 15.82 -14.99 -16.09
C GLY A 20 14.42 -14.91 -15.47
N ILE A 21 14.24 -15.14 -14.16
CA ILE A 21 12.88 -15.16 -13.58
C ILE A 21 12.36 -13.73 -13.47
N ARG A 22 11.58 -13.32 -14.46
CA ARG A 22 10.90 -12.03 -14.54
C ARG A 22 9.43 -12.24 -14.20
N LEU A 23 8.85 -11.24 -13.55
CA LEU A 23 7.40 -11.19 -13.39
C LEU A 23 6.71 -11.26 -14.76
N PRO A 24 5.60 -12.00 -14.89
CA PRO A 24 4.83 -12.00 -16.11
C PRO A 24 4.27 -10.60 -16.37
N ARG A 25 4.15 -10.22 -17.65
CA ARG A 25 3.61 -8.90 -18.03
C ARG A 25 2.20 -8.67 -17.47
N SER A 26 1.40 -9.72 -17.34
CA SER A 26 0.05 -9.67 -16.75
C SER A 26 0.02 -9.42 -15.24
N ALA A 27 1.16 -9.42 -14.56
CA ALA A 27 1.28 -9.02 -13.15
C ALA A 27 1.72 -7.56 -12.97
N CYS A 28 2.03 -6.85 -14.06
CA CYS A 28 2.54 -5.48 -14.02
C CYS A 28 1.62 -4.53 -14.78
N LEU A 29 1.46 -3.32 -14.27
CA LEU A 29 0.93 -2.19 -15.01
C LEU A 29 2.05 -1.50 -15.81
N PRO A 30 1.74 -0.90 -16.96
CA PRO A 30 2.72 -0.21 -17.79
C PRO A 30 3.24 1.09 -17.16
N ILE A 31 2.54 1.62 -16.15
CA ILE A 31 2.86 2.85 -15.47
C ILE A 31 2.88 2.58 -13.96
N ASN A 32 3.92 3.04 -13.29
CA ASN A 32 4.05 3.14 -11.84
C ASN A 32 4.51 4.56 -11.48
N ARG A 33 4.37 4.95 -10.20
CA ARG A 33 4.69 6.29 -9.68
C ARG A 33 5.68 6.21 -8.51
N CYS A 34 6.73 5.44 -8.72
CA CYS A 34 7.84 5.30 -7.80
C CYS A 34 9.15 5.08 -8.54
N ASN A 35 10.26 5.25 -7.81
CA ASN A 35 11.63 5.19 -8.33
C ASN A 35 12.09 3.83 -8.88
N LEU A 36 11.31 2.75 -8.73
CA LEU A 36 11.67 1.41 -9.21
C LEU A 36 10.53 0.80 -10.04
N PRO A 37 10.83 0.15 -11.18
CA PRO A 37 9.80 -0.46 -12.02
C PRO A 37 9.19 -1.70 -11.35
N ALA A 38 7.92 -1.98 -11.65
CA ALA A 38 7.16 -3.12 -11.11
C ALA A 38 7.90 -4.46 -11.28
N THR A 39 8.57 -4.67 -12.41
CA THR A 39 9.34 -5.89 -12.72
C THR A 39 10.53 -6.12 -11.80
N VAL A 40 11.13 -5.04 -11.27
CA VAL A 40 12.19 -5.13 -10.25
C VAL A 40 11.57 -5.36 -8.88
N LEU A 41 10.51 -4.60 -8.54
CA LEU A 41 9.84 -4.64 -7.24
C LEU A 41 9.27 -6.00 -6.88
N GLY A 42 8.53 -6.65 -7.78
CA GLY A 42 7.95 -7.96 -7.51
C GLY A 42 8.84 -9.14 -7.91
N GLY A 43 10.10 -8.88 -8.26
CA GLY A 43 11.11 -9.91 -8.54
C GLY A 43 12.00 -10.21 -7.33
N LEU A 44 12.84 -11.24 -7.45
CA LEU A 44 13.84 -11.58 -6.43
C LEU A 44 14.95 -10.53 -6.29
N THR A 45 15.17 -9.72 -7.34
CA THR A 45 16.20 -8.67 -7.33
C THR A 45 15.99 -7.69 -6.18
N PHE A 46 14.77 -7.18 -5.98
CA PHE A 46 14.48 -6.26 -4.88
C PHE A 46 14.55 -6.95 -3.51
N GLN A 47 14.12 -8.21 -3.41
CA GLN A 47 14.22 -8.97 -2.16
C GLN A 47 15.67 -9.17 -1.69
N ARG A 48 16.60 -9.34 -2.65
CA ARG A 48 18.03 -9.53 -2.38
C ARG A 48 18.80 -8.22 -2.21
N HIS A 49 18.36 -7.19 -2.92
CA HIS A 49 18.99 -5.88 -2.95
C HIS A 49 17.92 -4.80 -2.72
N PRO A 50 17.36 -4.72 -1.50
CA PRO A 50 16.34 -3.73 -1.20
C PRO A 50 16.93 -2.32 -1.32
N ALA A 51 16.20 -1.44 -1.99
CA ALA A 51 16.54 -0.04 -2.12
C ALA A 51 15.42 0.83 -1.54
N PRO A 52 15.72 2.04 -1.05
CA PRO A 52 14.68 2.97 -0.59
C PRO A 52 13.63 3.22 -1.66
N LEU A 53 12.35 3.11 -1.28
CA LEU A 53 11.22 3.38 -2.16
C LEU A 53 10.85 4.86 -2.06
N LEU A 54 10.88 5.54 -3.18
CA LEU A 54 10.50 6.94 -3.31
C LEU A 54 9.25 7.00 -4.17
N LEU A 55 8.19 7.59 -3.62
CA LEU A 55 6.93 7.83 -4.31
C LEU A 55 6.96 9.21 -4.96
N ASP A 56 6.53 9.28 -6.22
CA ASP A 56 6.56 10.52 -6.99
C ASP A 56 5.78 11.63 -6.28
N GLY A 57 6.45 12.76 -6.04
CA GLY A 57 5.87 13.98 -5.46
C GLY A 57 5.67 13.95 -3.94
N VAL A 58 5.91 12.82 -3.26
CA VAL A 58 5.67 12.72 -1.80
C VAL A 58 6.72 13.48 -1.01
N ALA A 59 8.00 13.32 -1.37
CA ALA A 59 9.10 14.00 -0.70
C ALA A 59 9.01 15.52 -0.88
N GLU A 60 8.62 15.97 -2.07
CA GLU A 60 8.47 17.37 -2.43
C GLU A 60 7.25 18.00 -1.74
N LEU A 61 6.08 17.35 -1.83
CA LEU A 61 4.83 17.87 -1.26
C LEU A 61 4.87 17.91 0.27
N HIS A 62 5.52 16.93 0.89
CA HIS A 62 5.58 16.78 2.34
C HIS A 62 6.98 17.05 2.92
N HIS A 63 7.83 17.82 2.23
CA HIS A 63 9.19 18.13 2.71
C HIS A 63 9.21 18.67 4.16
N ARG A 64 8.23 19.52 4.52
CA ARG A 64 8.08 20.06 5.88
C ARG A 64 7.79 18.99 6.91
N LEU A 65 6.99 17.97 6.57
CA LEU A 65 6.77 16.82 7.47
C LEU A 65 8.10 16.11 7.72
N PHE A 66 8.85 15.79 6.67
CA PHE A 66 10.13 15.08 6.83
C PHE A 66 11.13 15.88 7.67
N GLN A 67 11.24 17.19 7.46
CA GLN A 67 12.06 18.09 8.28
C GLN A 67 11.65 18.09 9.76
N LEU A 68 10.34 18.03 10.05
CA LEU A 68 9.84 17.96 11.43
C LEU A 68 10.11 16.60 12.08
N LEU A 69 10.10 15.51 11.31
CA LEU A 69 10.32 14.16 11.83
C LEU A 69 11.80 13.82 12.02
N GLU A 70 12.70 14.39 11.20
CA GLU A 70 14.14 14.11 11.19
C GLU A 70 14.82 14.20 12.58
N PRO A 71 14.60 15.25 13.39
CA PRO A 71 15.26 15.34 14.70
C PRO A 71 14.61 14.46 15.79
N LEU A 72 13.47 13.82 15.52
CA LEU A 72 12.71 13.08 16.52
C LEU A 72 13.19 11.62 16.62
N ALA A 73 14.08 11.36 17.58
CA ALA A 73 14.58 10.00 17.85
C ALA A 73 13.56 9.10 18.56
N GLU A 74 12.65 9.67 19.36
CA GLU A 74 11.67 8.89 20.13
C GLU A 74 10.49 8.45 19.23
N PRO A 75 10.25 7.14 19.06
CA PRO A 75 9.21 6.64 18.15
C PRO A 75 7.81 7.18 18.45
N THR A 76 7.43 7.26 19.73
CA THR A 76 6.11 7.74 20.17
C THR A 76 5.90 9.22 19.81
N LYS A 77 6.89 10.08 20.07
CA LYS A 77 6.84 11.50 19.68
C LYS A 77 6.80 11.67 18.17
N ARG A 78 7.60 10.88 17.44
CA ARG A 78 7.63 10.91 15.98
C ARG A 78 6.28 10.48 15.38
N ALA A 79 5.64 9.46 15.96
CA ALA A 79 4.29 9.03 15.56
C ALA A 79 3.25 10.11 15.85
N GLN A 80 3.28 10.74 17.04
CA GLN A 80 2.37 11.83 17.36
C GLN A 80 2.53 13.02 16.40
N GLN A 81 3.77 13.45 16.15
CA GLN A 81 4.07 14.54 15.22
C GLN A 81 3.57 14.25 13.80
N PHE A 82 3.66 13.00 13.35
CA PHE A 82 3.09 12.56 12.09
C PHE A 82 1.56 12.65 12.09
N MET A 83 0.90 12.13 13.12
CA MET A 83 -0.57 12.19 13.24
C MET A 83 -1.07 13.63 13.27
N ASP A 84 -0.43 14.52 14.03
CA ASP A 84 -0.79 15.94 14.11
C ASP A 84 -0.67 16.61 12.74
N TYR A 85 0.43 16.35 12.01
CA TYR A 85 0.60 16.85 10.65
C TYR A 85 -0.50 16.36 9.72
N MET A 86 -0.85 15.06 9.78
CA MET A 86 -1.92 14.48 8.96
C MET A 86 -3.26 15.15 9.25
N THR A 87 -3.60 15.34 10.53
CA THR A 87 -4.85 16.01 10.96
C THR A 87 -4.94 17.43 10.40
N VAL A 88 -3.87 18.23 10.53
CA VAL A 88 -3.86 19.63 10.09
C VAL A 88 -3.80 19.74 8.57
N TYR A 89 -2.87 19.03 7.93
CA TYR A 89 -2.63 19.16 6.49
C TYR A 89 -3.83 18.67 5.66
N PHE A 90 -4.47 17.57 6.09
CA PHE A 90 -5.67 17.03 5.43
C PHE A 90 -6.98 17.49 6.05
N ARG A 91 -6.94 18.36 7.07
CA ARG A 91 -8.11 18.91 7.78
C ARG A 91 -9.09 17.83 8.23
N LEU A 92 -8.57 16.77 8.85
CA LEU A 92 -9.36 15.59 9.23
C LEU A 92 -10.47 15.91 10.24
N GLU A 93 -10.33 16.99 11.01
CA GLU A 93 -11.31 17.45 12.01
C GLU A 93 -12.22 18.58 11.50
N ALA A 94 -11.95 19.14 10.32
CA ALA A 94 -12.67 20.28 9.75
C ALA A 94 -13.13 19.98 8.30
N LEU A 95 -13.75 18.82 8.11
CA LEU A 95 -14.12 18.31 6.78
C LEU A 95 -15.15 19.19 6.06
N GLU A 96 -15.96 19.95 6.81
CA GLU A 96 -16.92 20.93 6.27
C GLU A 96 -16.20 22.05 5.50
N GLU A 97 -15.05 22.51 5.99
CA GLU A 97 -14.26 23.58 5.38
C GLU A 97 -13.56 23.18 4.07
N VAL A 98 -13.47 21.88 3.78
CA VAL A 98 -12.93 21.35 2.51
C VAL A 98 -14.02 20.96 1.52
N GLY A 99 -15.24 21.48 1.72
CA GLY A 99 -16.36 21.33 0.79
C GLY A 99 -17.31 20.18 1.12
N MET A 100 -17.35 19.70 2.36
CA MET A 100 -18.41 18.79 2.81
C MET A 100 -19.67 19.61 3.10
N SER A 101 -20.70 19.48 2.27
CA SER A 101 -21.96 20.21 2.46
C SER A 101 -22.72 19.69 3.69
N PRO A 102 -23.30 20.58 4.52
CA PRO A 102 -24.14 20.18 5.66
C PRO A 102 -25.31 19.30 5.19
N GLY A 103 -25.57 18.20 5.90
CA GLY A 103 -26.73 17.33 5.65
C GLY A 103 -26.58 16.27 4.54
N ARG A 104 -25.41 16.16 3.88
CA ARG A 104 -25.09 15.00 3.04
C ARG A 104 -23.94 14.19 3.66
N PRO A 105 -24.21 13.09 4.39
CA PRO A 105 -23.16 12.20 4.86
C PRO A 105 -22.65 11.36 3.68
N LYS A 106 -21.95 11.97 2.72
CA LYS A 106 -21.28 11.24 1.64
C LYS A 106 -19.79 11.14 1.93
N LEU A 107 -19.33 9.89 2.08
CA LEU A 107 -17.99 9.32 1.88
C LEU A 107 -16.77 10.02 2.51
N ARG A 108 -16.60 11.34 2.35
CA ARG A 108 -15.47 12.11 2.90
C ARG A 108 -15.40 12.14 4.42
N GLY A 109 -16.55 12.17 5.11
CA GLY A 109 -16.61 12.06 6.58
C GLY A 109 -15.99 10.77 7.16
N ARG A 110 -15.78 9.75 6.31
CA ARG A 110 -15.18 8.48 6.68
C ARG A 110 -13.82 8.25 6.01
N ALA A 111 -13.29 9.21 5.26
CA ALA A 111 -12.01 9.10 4.56
C ALA A 111 -10.83 9.45 5.49
N ASP A 112 -10.77 8.77 6.65
CA ASP A 112 -9.64 8.84 7.57
C ASP A 112 -8.63 7.74 7.22
N TYR A 113 -7.38 8.11 6.92
CA TYR A 113 -6.31 7.16 6.62
C TYR A 113 -6.17 6.07 7.72
N LEU A 114 -6.47 6.39 8.99
CA LEU A 114 -6.46 5.41 10.07
C LEU A 114 -7.54 4.36 9.91
N ARG A 115 -8.74 4.72 9.42
CA ARG A 115 -9.78 3.73 9.09
C ARG A 115 -9.27 2.77 8.02
N MET A 116 -8.59 3.29 7.00
CA MET A 116 -8.07 2.46 5.91
C MET A 116 -7.00 1.49 6.40
N VAL A 117 -6.03 1.99 7.17
CA VAL A 117 -4.96 1.15 7.75
C VAL A 117 -5.53 0.11 8.71
N ARG A 118 -6.47 0.47 9.58
CA ARG A 118 -7.10 -0.45 10.53
C ARG A 118 -7.94 -1.51 9.83
N GLY A 119 -8.75 -1.13 8.85
CA GLY A 119 -9.58 -2.05 8.08
C GLY A 119 -8.73 -3.11 7.38
N TRP A 120 -7.66 -2.68 6.70
CA TRP A 120 -6.72 -3.60 6.05
C TRP A 120 -5.97 -4.49 7.04
N ALA A 121 -5.55 -3.96 8.20
CA ALA A 121 -4.87 -4.76 9.22
C ALA A 121 -5.77 -5.86 9.81
N PHE A 122 -7.08 -5.66 9.84
CA PHE A 122 -8.05 -6.66 10.32
C PHE A 122 -8.41 -7.68 9.24
N ASP A 123 -8.72 -7.21 8.03
CA ASP A 123 -9.07 -8.06 6.88
C ASP A 123 -8.53 -7.42 5.60
N PRO A 124 -7.49 -7.98 4.95
CA PRO A 124 -6.94 -7.43 3.72
C PRO A 124 -7.89 -7.58 2.52
N ASP A 125 -8.96 -8.34 2.66
CA ASP A 125 -10.04 -8.51 1.69
C ASP A 125 -11.29 -7.70 2.03
N CYS A 126 -11.24 -6.81 3.04
CA CYS A 126 -12.29 -5.84 3.27
C CYS A 126 -12.27 -4.71 2.22
N ARG A 127 -13.27 -3.85 2.27
CA ARG A 127 -13.40 -2.68 1.38
C ARG A 127 -12.19 -1.74 1.49
N GLU A 128 -11.74 -1.45 2.70
CA GLU A 128 -10.55 -0.63 2.94
C GLU A 128 -9.29 -1.27 2.35
N GLY A 129 -9.19 -2.60 2.44
CA GLY A 129 -8.16 -3.40 1.77
C GLY A 129 -8.22 -3.28 0.24
N ALA A 130 -9.41 -3.29 -0.36
CA ALA A 130 -9.59 -3.09 -1.81
C ALA A 130 -9.08 -1.71 -2.27
N VAL A 131 -9.37 -0.65 -1.50
CA VAL A 131 -8.85 0.70 -1.77
C VAL A 131 -7.33 0.73 -1.71
N LEU A 132 -6.74 0.16 -0.65
CA LEU A 132 -5.28 0.13 -0.47
C LEU A 132 -4.59 -0.67 -1.56
N LYS A 133 -5.14 -1.83 -1.96
CA LYS A 133 -4.67 -2.62 -3.11
C LYS A 133 -4.69 -1.80 -4.39
N GLY A 134 -5.76 -1.05 -4.65
CA GLY A 134 -5.84 -0.12 -5.79
C GLY A 134 -4.83 1.03 -5.74
N TRP A 135 -4.56 1.58 -4.55
CA TRP A 135 -3.51 2.58 -4.37
C TRP A 135 -2.12 1.99 -4.65
N VAL A 136 -1.84 0.77 -4.16
CA VAL A 136 -0.60 0.03 -4.43
C VAL A 136 -0.43 -0.22 -5.93
N GLU A 137 -1.47 -0.67 -6.64
CA GLU A 137 -1.47 -0.81 -8.09
C GLU A 137 -1.02 0.49 -8.77
N SER A 138 -1.63 1.62 -8.40
CA SER A 138 -1.32 2.93 -8.99
C SER A 138 0.10 3.42 -8.72
N ARG A 139 0.74 3.03 -7.61
CA ARG A 139 2.05 3.54 -7.20
C ARG A 139 3.19 2.62 -7.57
N PHE A 140 3.03 1.34 -7.35
CA PHE A 140 4.08 0.35 -7.56
C PHE A 140 3.94 -0.38 -8.90
N GLY A 141 2.80 -0.24 -9.57
CA GLY A 141 2.53 -0.92 -10.84
C GLY A 141 2.42 -2.44 -10.71
N LEU A 142 2.22 -2.96 -9.49
CA LEU A 142 2.01 -4.39 -9.23
C LEU A 142 0.51 -4.67 -9.19
N MET A 143 0.02 -5.56 -10.06
CA MET A 143 -1.40 -5.88 -10.13
C MET A 143 -1.85 -6.72 -8.93
N THR A 144 -3.04 -6.41 -8.38
CA THR A 144 -3.68 -7.22 -7.34
C THR A 144 -4.06 -8.57 -7.92
N ARG A 145 -3.59 -9.65 -7.28
CA ARG A 145 -3.89 -11.02 -7.71
C ARG A 145 -4.99 -11.70 -6.90
N TYR A 146 -5.36 -11.12 -5.75
CA TYR A 146 -6.34 -11.72 -4.86
C TYR A 146 -7.15 -10.68 -4.10
N HIS A 147 -8.47 -10.84 -4.10
CA HIS A 147 -9.41 -10.13 -3.23
C HIS A 147 -10.71 -10.94 -3.11
N LYS A 148 -10.90 -11.67 -2.00
CA LYS A 148 -12.00 -12.64 -1.82
C LYS A 148 -12.10 -13.71 -2.93
N GLY A 149 -11.02 -13.93 -3.66
CA GLY A 149 -10.95 -14.75 -4.87
C GLY A 149 -9.74 -14.37 -5.73
N LEU A 150 -9.30 -15.28 -6.61
CA LEU A 150 -8.23 -14.98 -7.56
C LEU A 150 -8.72 -13.96 -8.60
N LEU A 151 -7.85 -12.99 -8.92
CA LEU A 151 -8.10 -11.93 -9.91
C LEU A 151 -7.28 -12.20 -11.18
N ASP A 152 -7.40 -13.41 -11.72
CA ASP A 152 -6.60 -13.84 -12.87
C ASP A 152 -7.16 -13.35 -14.21
N ASP A 153 -8.47 -13.11 -14.27
CA ASP A 153 -9.20 -12.62 -15.43
C ASP A 153 -10.08 -11.42 -15.06
N ARG A 154 -9.99 -10.36 -15.86
CA ARG A 154 -10.72 -9.10 -15.65
C ARG A 154 -12.21 -9.20 -16.01
N THR A 155 -12.62 -10.27 -16.67
CA THR A 155 -14.01 -10.52 -17.07
C THR A 155 -14.81 -11.30 -16.03
N GLN A 156 -14.15 -11.84 -15.02
CA GLN A 156 -14.78 -12.63 -13.97
C GLN A 156 -15.44 -11.76 -12.90
N ASP A 157 -16.48 -12.29 -12.28
CA ASP A 157 -17.24 -11.64 -11.20
C ASP A 157 -16.33 -11.21 -10.04
N ALA A 158 -15.29 -12.00 -9.72
CA ALA A 158 -14.31 -11.65 -8.69
C ALA A 158 -13.62 -10.30 -8.97
N TYR A 159 -13.30 -10.01 -10.24
CA TYR A 159 -12.70 -8.74 -10.62
C TYR A 159 -13.71 -7.58 -10.51
N LEU A 160 -14.96 -7.79 -10.90
CA LEU A 160 -16.02 -6.79 -10.76
C LEU A 160 -16.29 -6.47 -9.28
N HIS A 161 -16.36 -7.48 -8.42
CA HIS A 161 -16.50 -7.29 -6.97
C HIS A 161 -15.32 -6.55 -6.36
N PHE A 162 -14.09 -6.83 -6.80
CA PHE A 162 -12.92 -6.06 -6.38
C PHE A 162 -13.02 -4.58 -6.80
N LEU A 163 -13.43 -4.32 -8.05
CA LEU A 163 -13.63 -2.95 -8.54
C LEU A 163 -14.72 -2.20 -7.77
N GLU A 164 -15.81 -2.89 -7.45
CA GLU A 164 -16.91 -2.36 -6.64
C GLU A 164 -16.45 -2.05 -5.22
N ALA A 165 -15.76 -2.98 -4.56
CA ALA A 165 -15.21 -2.76 -3.22
C ALA A 165 -14.23 -1.57 -3.21
N ARG A 166 -13.41 -1.43 -4.26
CA ARG A 166 -12.46 -0.32 -4.41
C ARG A 166 -13.15 1.04 -4.62
N SER A 167 -14.29 1.10 -5.30
CA SER A 167 -14.99 2.36 -5.61
C SER A 167 -15.85 2.90 -4.46
N HIS A 168 -16.28 2.02 -3.55
CA HIS A 168 -17.14 2.36 -2.42
C HIS A 168 -16.40 2.76 -1.13
N GLY A 169 -15.07 2.72 -1.14
CA GLY A 169 -14.23 3.00 0.03
C GLY A 169 -14.10 4.47 0.40
#